data_AF-A0A920WA60-F1
#
_entry.id   AF-A0A920WA60-F1
#
_cell.length_a   1.000
_cell.length_b   1.000
_cell.length_c   1.000
_cell.angle_alpha   90.00
_cell.angle_beta   90.00
_cell.angle_gamma   90.00
#
_symmetry.space_group_name_H-M   'P 1'
#
loop_
_entity.id
_entity.type
_entity.pdbx_description
1 polymer ?
#
loop_
_entity_poly.entity_id
_entity_poly.type
_entity_poly.pdbx_seq_one_letter_code
_entity_poly.pdbx_strand_id
1 'polypeptide(L)'
;MKPMGGDQALGGIYEMRTYTYEPGSIPELLKRWTEVLPAREELSPLAAGMYTELGALNRWMHIWPYKDLNHRTEVRNTKLPNWPSGAPGRVSSRE
;
A
#
# COMPACT_ATOMS: atom_id res chain seq x y z
N MET A 1 -2.81 8.05 7.39
CA MET A 1 -2.38 6.92 8.24
C MET A 1 -2.75 7.24 9.67
N LYS A 2 -3.59 6.40 10.26
CA LYS A 2 -3.93 6.49 11.68
C LYS A 2 -2.68 6.14 12.52
N PRO A 3 -2.46 6.75 13.70
CA PRO A 3 -1.33 6.41 14.56
C PRO A 3 -1.25 4.91 14.85
N MET A 4 -0.03 4.38 14.87
CA MET A 4 0.25 3.02 15.34
C MET A 4 0.06 2.96 16.86
N GLY A 5 -0.76 2.03 17.35
CA GLY A 5 -1.10 1.95 18.77
C GLY A 5 -2.31 2.81 19.13
N GLY A 6 -3.30 2.17 19.74
CA GLY A 6 -4.70 2.57 19.76
C GLY A 6 -5.48 1.34 19.33
N ASP A 7 -6.68 1.12 19.84
CA ASP A 7 -7.45 -0.14 19.71
C ASP A 7 -7.92 -0.47 18.28
N GLN A 8 -7.10 -0.21 17.26
CA GLN A 8 -7.29 -0.69 15.91
C GLN A 8 -7.34 -2.21 15.95
N ALA A 9 -8.52 -2.73 15.64
CA ALA A 9 -8.72 -4.13 15.35
C ALA A 9 -7.96 -4.50 14.06
N LEU A 10 -6.69 -4.85 14.20
CA LEU A 10 -5.91 -5.46 13.13
C LEU A 10 -6.35 -6.93 12.99
N GLY A 11 -6.42 -7.42 11.75
CA GLY A 11 -6.82 -8.80 11.50
C GLY A 11 -5.68 -9.81 11.69
N GLY A 12 -5.99 -11.10 11.61
CA GLY A 12 -5.03 -12.18 11.85
C GLY A 12 -4.03 -12.44 10.72
N ILE A 13 -4.15 -11.75 9.58
CA ILE A 13 -3.30 -11.95 8.40
C ILE A 13 -2.75 -10.60 7.92
N TYR A 14 -1.46 -10.58 7.56
CA TYR A 14 -0.79 -9.39 7.05
C TYR A 14 -0.23 -9.65 5.65
N GLU A 15 -0.59 -8.81 4.68
CA GLU A 15 -0.05 -8.84 3.32
C GLU A 15 0.99 -7.72 3.16
N MET A 16 2.26 -8.12 3.03
CA MET A 16 3.34 -7.23 2.61
C MET A 16 3.42 -7.18 1.09
N ARG A 17 3.45 -5.99 0.52
CA ARG A 17 3.61 -5.77 -0.92
C ARG A 17 4.78 -4.83 -1.13
N THR A 18 5.67 -5.22 -2.04
CA THR A 18 6.85 -4.43 -2.40
C THR A 18 6.89 -4.25 -3.91
N TYR A 19 7.01 -3.01 -4.36
CA TYR A 19 7.14 -2.68 -5.78
C TYR A 19 8.40 -1.89 -6.03
N THR A 20 9.04 -2.17 -7.15
CA THR A 20 10.14 -1.36 -7.67
C THR A 20 9.58 -0.31 -8.63
N TYR A 21 10.12 0.90 -8.52
CA TYR A 21 9.79 2.03 -9.37
C TYR A 21 11.04 2.51 -10.11
N GLU A 22 10.81 3.26 -11.19
CA GLU A 22 11.86 3.99 -11.91
C GLU A 22 12.51 5.03 -11.00
N PRO A 23 13.82 5.30 -11.18
CA PRO A 23 14.53 6.33 -10.43
C PRO A 23 13.79 7.67 -10.42
N GLY A 24 13.69 8.29 -9.24
CA GLY A 24 13.03 9.59 -9.06
C GLY A 24 11.50 9.55 -8.97
N SER A 25 10.86 8.38 -9.08
CA SER A 25 9.38 8.28 -9.05
C SER A 25 8.78 8.26 -7.64
N ILE A 26 9.58 7.97 -6.60
CA ILE A 26 9.10 7.80 -5.22
C ILE A 26 8.38 9.06 -4.67
N PRO A 27 8.88 10.29 -4.83
CA PRO A 27 8.19 11.48 -4.31
C PRO A 27 6.77 11.67 -4.88
N GLU A 28 6.62 11.52 -6.20
CA GLU A 28 5.31 11.63 -6.86
C GLU A 28 4.38 10.46 -6.49
N LEU A 29 4.95 9.26 -6.34
CA LEU A 29 4.21 8.11 -5.82
C LEU A 29 3.62 8.43 -4.44
N LEU A 30 4.42 8.91 -3.50
CA LEU A 30 3.99 9.21 -2.12
C LEU A 30 2.89 10.28 -2.11
N LYS A 31 3.03 11.33 -2.93
CA LYS A 31 2.02 12.38 -3.08
C LYS A 31 0.66 11.79 -3.47
N ARG A 32 0.60 11.06 -4.60
CA ARG A 32 -0.66 10.45 -5.08
C ARG A 32 -1.20 9.40 -4.13
N TRP A 33 -0.33 8.61 -3.49
CA TRP A 33 -0.75 7.62 -2.51
C TRP A 33 -1.43 8.26 -1.32
N THR A 34 -0.90 9.39 -0.83
CA THR A 34 -1.47 10.12 0.31
C THR A 34 -2.88 10.64 0.01
N GLU A 35 -3.13 11.07 -1.22
CA GLU A 35 -4.45 11.57 -1.66
C GLU A 35 -5.52 10.45 -1.69
N VAL A 36 -5.15 9.23 -2.10
CA VAL A 36 -6.11 8.12 -2.27
C VAL A 36 -6.17 7.18 -1.07
N LEU A 37 -5.23 7.29 -0.12
CA LEU A 37 -5.13 6.42 1.04
C LEU A 37 -6.38 6.44 1.94
N PRO A 38 -7.02 7.58 2.26
CA PRO A 38 -8.18 7.59 3.15
C PRO A 38 -9.31 6.68 2.67
N ALA A 39 -9.67 6.74 1.39
CA ALA A 39 -10.70 5.89 0.80
C ALA A 39 -10.35 4.39 0.87
N ARG A 40 -9.06 4.06 0.82
CA ARG A 40 -8.59 2.68 0.97
C ARG A 40 -8.57 2.22 2.43
N GLU A 41 -8.23 3.10 3.37
CA GLU A 41 -8.21 2.79 4.82
C GLU A 41 -9.61 2.48 5.37
N GLU A 42 -10.69 2.92 4.70
CA GLU A 42 -12.07 2.53 5.02
C GLU A 42 -12.35 1.03 4.78
N LEU A 43 -11.62 0.38 3.86
CA LEU A 43 -11.79 -1.05 3.57
C LEU A 43 -10.90 -1.94 4.44
N SER A 44 -9.66 -1.51 4.69
CA SER A 44 -8.75 -2.18 5.63
C SER A 44 -7.66 -1.20 6.07
N PRO A 45 -7.20 -1.25 7.33
CA PRO A 45 -6.21 -0.30 7.84
C PRO A 45 -4.85 -0.44 7.15
N LEU A 46 -4.06 0.62 7.07
CA LEU A 46 -2.66 0.56 6.65
C LEU A 46 -1.76 0.41 7.88
N ALA A 47 -1.11 -0.74 8.04
CA ALA A 47 -0.20 -0.96 9.17
C ALA A 47 1.15 -0.27 8.97
N ALA A 48 1.66 -0.27 7.74
CA ALA A 48 2.92 0.41 7.40
C ALA A 48 2.95 0.81 5.93
N GLY A 49 3.55 1.96 5.65
CA GLY A 49 3.93 2.42 4.31
C GLY A 49 5.35 2.98 4.40
N MET A 50 6.28 2.41 3.65
CA MET A 50 7.71 2.66 3.75
C MET A 50 8.35 2.66 2.37
N TYR A 51 9.40 3.43 2.18
CA TYR A 51 10.25 3.35 0.99
C TYR A 51 11.70 3.13 1.39
N THR A 52 12.50 2.60 0.47
CA THR A 52 13.92 2.33 0.69
C THR A 52 14.74 3.59 0.48
N GLU A 53 15.38 4.07 1.54
CA GLU A 53 16.40 5.13 1.48
C GLU A 53 17.81 4.57 1.23
N LEU A 54 18.09 3.37 1.75
CA LEU A 54 19.38 2.68 1.66
C LEU A 54 19.20 1.24 1.17
N GLY A 55 20.19 0.72 0.45
CA GLY A 55 20.18 -0.65 -0.10
C GLY A 55 19.50 -0.74 -1.47
N ALA A 56 18.53 -1.64 -1.62
CA ALA A 56 17.81 -1.80 -2.89
C ALA A 56 16.83 -0.63 -3.11
N LEU A 57 17.29 0.40 -3.83
CA LEU A 57 16.59 1.68 -4.02
C LEU A 57 15.31 1.57 -4.85
N ASN A 58 14.54 2.66 -4.83
CA ASN A 58 13.29 2.86 -5.56
C ASN A 58 12.21 1.81 -5.24
N ARG A 59 12.20 1.29 -4.00
CA ARG A 59 11.17 0.36 -3.56
C ARG A 59 10.14 1.04 -2.67
N TRP A 60 8.88 0.78 -2.98
CA TRP A 60 7.74 1.12 -2.13
C TRP A 60 7.20 -0.17 -1.48
N MET A 61 7.21 -0.22 -0.16
CA MET A 61 6.70 -1.32 0.65
C MET A 61 5.49 -0.85 1.44
N HIS A 62 4.44 -1.67 1.46
CA HIS A 62 3.27 -1.40 2.29
C HIS A 62 2.66 -2.68 2.84
N ILE A 63 2.12 -2.61 4.06
CA ILE A 63 1.60 -3.75 4.82
C ILE A 63 0.12 -3.53 5.15
N TRP A 64 -0.72 -4.50 4.77
CA TRP A 64 -2.16 -4.48 4.98
C TRP A 64 -2.62 -5.64 5.88
N PRO A 65 -3.22 -5.36 7.05
CA PRO A 65 -3.90 -6.37 7.85
C PRO A 65 -5.28 -6.70 7.28
N TYR A 66 -5.65 -7.98 7.35
CA TYR A 66 -6.97 -8.48 7.00
C TYR A 66 -7.43 -9.48 8.05
N LYS A 67 -8.76 -9.52 8.31
CA LYS A 67 -9.38 -10.48 9.23
C LYS A 67 -9.00 -11.92 8.89
N ASP A 68 -9.17 -12.29 7.62
CA ASP A 68 -8.90 -13.61 7.05
C ASP A 68 -8.65 -13.50 5.52
N LEU A 69 -8.45 -14.64 4.84
CA LEU A 69 -8.18 -14.68 3.39
C LEU A 69 -9.40 -14.31 2.53
N ASN A 70 -10.62 -14.50 3.04
CA ASN A 70 -11.85 -14.13 2.33
C ASN A 70 -11.98 -12.61 2.35
N HIS A 71 -11.82 -11.98 3.52
CA HIS A 71 -11.79 -10.53 3.66
C HIS A 71 -10.68 -9.89 2.79
N ARG A 72 -9.48 -10.50 2.73
CA ARG A 72 -8.43 -10.06 1.79
C ARG A 72 -8.92 -10.05 0.35
N THR A 73 -9.60 -11.11 -0.06
CA THR A 73 -10.08 -11.28 -1.44
C THR A 73 -11.17 -10.26 -1.78
N GLU A 74 -12.13 -10.08 -0.88
CA GLU A 74 -13.19 -9.07 -0.99
C GLU A 74 -12.60 -7.66 -1.15
N VAL A 75 -11.75 -7.23 -0.22
CA VAL A 75 -11.13 -5.90 -0.24
C VAL A 75 -10.32 -5.65 -1.51
N ARG A 76 -9.63 -6.67 -2.02
CA ARG A 76 -8.84 -6.55 -3.26
C ARG A 76 -9.70 -6.50 -4.53
N ASN A 77 -10.91 -7.06 -4.49
CA ASN A 77 -11.86 -7.04 -5.60
C ASN A 77 -12.74 -5.78 -5.59
N THR A 78 -12.83 -5.08 -4.46
CA THR A 78 -13.50 -3.78 -4.36
C THR A 78 -12.82 -2.75 -5.23
N LYS A 79 -13.59 -2.16 -6.16
CA LYS A 79 -13.12 -1.06 -7.00
C LYS A 79 -13.26 0.26 -6.24
N LEU A 80 -12.12 0.89 -5.97
CA LEU A 80 -12.09 2.26 -5.44
C LEU A 80 -11.69 3.23 -6.56
N PRO A 81 -12.33 4.42 -6.64
CA PRO A 81 -11.88 5.47 -7.54
C PRO A 81 -10.40 5.78 -7.32
N ASN A 82 -9.64 5.87 -8.40
CA ASN A 82 -8.22 6.23 -8.37
C ASN A 82 -7.32 5.30 -7.52
N TRP A 83 -7.76 4.06 -7.26
CA TRP A 83 -6.97 3.03 -6.59
C TRP A 83 -6.57 1.90 -7.56
N PRO A 84 -5.29 1.49 -7.62
CA PRO A 84 -4.13 2.09 -6.93
C PRO A 84 -3.85 3.50 -7.44
N SER A 85 -2.98 4.26 -6.76
CA SER A 85 -2.74 5.71 -6.97
C SER A 85 -2.38 6.17 -8.39
N GLY A 86 -2.23 5.27 -9.36
CA GLY A 86 -1.90 5.59 -10.74
C GLY A 86 -0.55 6.29 -10.90
N ALA A 87 0.32 6.21 -9.89
CA ALA A 87 1.65 6.80 -9.95
C ALA A 87 2.46 6.14 -11.09
N PRO A 88 3.11 6.95 -11.96
CA PRO A 88 3.89 6.43 -13.07
C PRO A 88 5.15 5.71 -12.58
N GLY A 89 5.82 5.02 -13.50
CA GLY A 89 7.14 4.47 -13.24
C GLY A 89 7.16 3.18 -12.42
N ARG A 90 6.01 2.51 -12.18
CA ARG A 90 6.06 1.16 -11.60
C ARG A 90 6.69 0.21 -12.63
N VAL A 91 7.80 -0.41 -12.25
CA VAL A 91 8.46 -1.43 -13.08
C VAL A 91 7.62 -2.70 -12.97
N SER A 92 7.02 -3.15 -14.08
CA SER A 92 6.46 -4.49 -14.12
C SER A 92 7.62 -5.47 -14.15
N SER A 93 7.65 -6.44 -13.24
CA SER A 93 8.45 -7.65 -13.41
C SER A 93 7.92 -8.36 -14.67
N ARG A 94 8.47 -8.03 -15.84
CA ARG A 94 8.40 -8.89 -17.01
C ARG A 94 9.50 -9.91 -16.82
N GLU A 95 9.12 -11.09 -16.38
CA GLU A 95 9.81 -12.33 -16.76
C GLU A 95 9.17 -12.83 -18.05
#